data_AF-H2Z509-F1
#
_entry.id   AF-H2Z509-F1
#
_cell.length_a   1.000
_cell.length_b   1.000
_cell.length_c   1.000
_cell.angle_alpha   90.00
_cell.angle_beta   90.00
_cell.angle_gamma   90.00
#
_symmetry.space_group_name_H-M   'P 1'
#
loop_
_entity.id
_entity.type
_entity.pdbx_description
1 polymer ?
#
loop_
_entity_poly.entity_id
_entity_poly.type
_entity_poly.pdbx_seq_one_letter_code
_entity_poly.pdbx_strand_id
1 'polypeptide(L)'
;MVAMVAGSAAISLAVIGCCGAMSNSKYILGVFFLFLVVLFVLLLTVVGLGLWIRTQIEEDSTHELQMSFILRYYGDEGTNIESLAWKHMQSDLKCCGVSPVGGDKDYHNLDAGIKIKGGIVTGAQFWRSHPEINTTTDHPSWPDSCCVTDEHGDYKNLQVCKYNSSADGSRYTEGCRDKVSSFLGNNFILISAMAALLTIIEMIHFVVVRQLEAAMVSRDNVSEITQFSFEAASVVSLNHVAQT
;
A
#
# COMPACT_ATOMS: atom_id res chain seq x y z
N MET A 1 7.59 8.44 -2.79
CA MET A 1 7.10 7.90 -4.09
C MET A 1 5.62 7.54 -4.04
N VAL A 2 5.17 6.72 -3.08
CA VAL A 2 3.75 6.33 -2.93
C VAL A 2 2.80 7.53 -2.87
N ALA A 3 3.12 8.55 -2.06
CA ALA A 3 2.28 9.76 -1.96
C ALA A 3 2.14 10.53 -3.29
N MET A 4 3.17 10.54 -4.13
CA MET A 4 3.13 11.22 -5.43
C MET A 4 2.25 10.46 -6.42
N VAL A 5 2.40 9.12 -6.46
CA VAL A 5 1.57 8.25 -7.31
C VAL A 5 0.11 8.31 -6.86
N ALA A 6 -0.15 8.14 -5.56
CA ALA A 6 -1.50 8.23 -4.99
C ALA A 6 -2.14 9.60 -5.25
N GLY A 7 -1.39 10.69 -5.08
CA GLY A 7 -1.87 12.04 -5.37
C GLY A 7 -2.22 12.24 -6.85
N SER A 8 -1.36 11.78 -7.77
CA SER A 8 -1.62 11.87 -9.21
C SER A 8 -2.85 11.06 -9.64
N ALA A 9 -3.03 9.86 -9.06
CA ALA A 9 -4.19 9.02 -9.29
C ALA A 9 -5.46 9.71 -8.75
N ALA A 10 -5.42 10.24 -7.53
CA ALA A 10 -6.55 10.94 -6.93
C ALA A 10 -7.02 12.14 -7.76
N ILE A 11 -6.09 12.95 -8.29
CA ILE A 11 -6.41 14.07 -9.18
C ILE A 11 -7.06 13.56 -10.47
N SER A 12 -6.50 12.52 -11.08
CA SER A 12 -7.03 11.93 -12.31
C SER A 12 -8.46 11.44 -12.12
N LEU A 13 -8.72 10.78 -10.99
CA LEU A 13 -10.04 10.28 -10.61
C LEU A 13 -11.03 11.39 -10.31
N ALA A 14 -10.58 12.48 -9.68
CA ALA A 14 -11.41 13.65 -9.45
C ALA A 14 -11.83 14.31 -10.77
N VAL A 15 -10.93 14.42 -11.74
CA VAL A 15 -11.24 14.94 -13.08
C VAL A 15 -12.22 14.00 -13.80
N ILE A 16 -11.97 12.69 -13.80
CA ILE A 16 -12.89 11.72 -14.43
C ILE A 16 -14.26 11.74 -13.76
N GLY A 17 -14.33 11.83 -12.43
CA GLY A 17 -15.60 11.94 -11.70
C GLY A 17 -16.34 13.24 -12.02
N CYS A 18 -15.63 14.36 -12.07
CA CYS A 18 -16.21 15.67 -12.42
C CYS A 18 -16.70 15.69 -13.89
N CYS A 19 -15.86 15.25 -14.83
CA CYS A 19 -16.22 15.12 -16.23
C CYS A 19 -17.38 14.13 -16.43
N GLY A 20 -17.39 13.00 -15.73
CA GLY A 20 -18.46 12.01 -15.78
C GLY A 20 -19.80 12.55 -15.33
N ALA A 21 -19.82 13.41 -14.30
CA ALA A 21 -21.05 14.07 -13.84
C ALA A 21 -21.57 15.12 -14.83
N MET A 22 -20.67 15.82 -15.54
CA MET A 22 -21.04 16.85 -16.52
C MET A 22 -21.33 16.27 -17.92
N SER A 23 -20.73 15.14 -18.26
CA SER A 23 -20.88 14.52 -19.57
C SER A 23 -22.17 13.69 -19.60
N ASN A 24 -23.02 13.91 -20.60
CA ASN A 24 -24.16 13.01 -20.89
C ASN A 24 -23.71 11.69 -21.55
N SER A 25 -22.49 11.22 -21.28
CA SER A 25 -21.93 10.01 -21.90
C SER A 25 -21.92 8.85 -20.91
N LYS A 26 -22.74 7.83 -21.21
CA LYS A 26 -22.83 6.58 -20.44
C LYS A 26 -21.48 5.86 -20.30
N TYR A 27 -20.57 6.01 -21.26
CA TYR A 27 -19.26 5.35 -21.26
C TYR A 27 -18.34 5.87 -20.16
N ILE A 28 -18.28 7.20 -19.93
CA ILE A 28 -17.39 7.79 -18.92
C ILE A 28 -17.87 7.41 -17.52
N LEU A 29 -19.19 7.43 -17.29
CA LEU A 29 -19.76 7.04 -16.01
C LEU A 29 -19.57 5.54 -15.72
N GLY A 30 -19.67 4.68 -16.74
CA GLY A 30 -19.40 3.25 -16.60
C GLY A 30 -17.94 2.93 -16.26
N VAL A 31 -16.97 3.66 -16.84
CA VAL A 31 -15.55 3.51 -16.48
C VAL A 31 -15.29 3.94 -15.03
N PHE A 32 -15.91 5.04 -14.58
CA PHE A 32 -15.83 5.47 -13.19
C PHE A 32 -16.46 4.46 -12.22
N PHE A 33 -17.62 3.89 -12.59
CA PHE A 33 -18.26 2.83 -11.83
C PHE A 33 -17.37 1.59 -11.68
N LEU A 34 -16.74 1.14 -12.78
CA LEU A 34 -15.79 0.01 -12.74
C LEU A 34 -14.63 0.31 -11.78
N PHE A 35 -14.11 1.53 -11.81
CA PHE A 35 -13.03 1.94 -10.91
C PHE A 35 -13.45 1.90 -9.43
N LEU A 36 -14.66 2.36 -9.10
CA LEU A 36 -15.20 2.26 -7.73
C LEU A 36 -15.35 0.80 -7.27
N VAL A 37 -15.79 -0.10 -8.16
CA VAL A 37 -15.87 -1.53 -7.86
C VAL A 37 -14.48 -2.12 -7.59
N VAL A 38 -13.48 -1.74 -8.38
CA VAL A 38 -12.09 -2.17 -8.15
C VAL A 38 -11.56 -1.67 -6.81
N LEU A 39 -11.80 -0.41 -6.45
CA LEU A 39 -11.42 0.13 -5.13
C LEU A 39 -12.09 -0.61 -3.98
N PHE A 40 -13.39 -0.88 -4.08
CA PHE A 40 -14.12 -1.61 -3.06
C PHE A 40 -13.55 -3.02 -2.86
N VAL A 41 -13.27 -3.75 -3.96
CA VAL A 41 -12.62 -5.06 -3.89
C VAL A 41 -11.23 -4.95 -3.25
N LEU A 42 -10.43 -3.94 -3.62
CA LEU A 42 -9.13 -3.71 -3.01
C LEU A 42 -9.23 -3.45 -1.50
N LEU A 43 -10.17 -2.61 -1.05
CA LEU A 43 -10.41 -2.38 0.38
C LEU A 43 -10.75 -3.68 1.10
N LEU A 44 -11.65 -4.51 0.54
CA LEU A 44 -11.98 -5.80 1.11
C LEU A 44 -10.78 -6.74 1.15
N THR A 45 -9.93 -6.77 0.12
CA THR A 45 -8.71 -7.59 0.12
C THR A 45 -7.71 -7.13 1.18
N VAL A 46 -7.50 -5.82 1.35
CA VAL A 46 -6.57 -5.27 2.35
C VAL A 46 -7.08 -5.54 3.76
N VAL A 47 -8.37 -5.30 4.03
CA VAL A 47 -8.97 -5.60 5.34
C VAL A 47 -8.94 -7.10 5.62
N GLY A 48 -9.31 -7.93 4.64
CA GLY A 48 -9.30 -9.39 4.75
C GLY A 48 -7.90 -9.95 5.01
N LEU A 49 -6.91 -9.55 4.20
CA LEU A 49 -5.50 -9.93 4.40
C LEU A 49 -4.96 -9.40 5.73
N GLY A 50 -5.30 -8.17 6.12
CA GLY A 50 -4.88 -7.59 7.40
C GLY A 50 -5.41 -8.39 8.59
N LEU A 51 -6.66 -8.84 8.56
CA LEU A 51 -7.24 -9.71 9.58
C LEU A 51 -6.61 -11.12 9.57
N TRP A 52 -6.39 -11.69 8.38
CA TRP A 52 -5.74 -12.98 8.21
C TRP A 52 -4.29 -12.97 8.72
N ILE A 53 -3.55 -11.90 8.43
CA ILE A 53 -2.19 -11.72 8.91
C ILE A 53 -2.19 -11.62 10.44
N ARG A 54 -3.15 -10.92 11.07
CA ARG A 54 -3.26 -10.89 12.53
C ARG A 54 -3.43 -12.29 13.13
N THR A 55 -4.19 -13.17 12.49
CA THR A 55 -4.34 -14.57 12.96
C THR A 55 -3.08 -15.40 12.70
N GLN A 56 -2.39 -15.19 11.58
CA GLN A 56 -1.17 -15.94 11.20
C GLN A 56 0.13 -15.42 11.85
N ILE A 57 0.12 -14.21 12.41
CA ILE A 57 1.24 -13.65 13.18
C ILE A 57 1.50 -14.48 14.47
N GLU A 58 0.64 -15.41 14.85
CA GLU A 58 0.94 -16.31 15.97
C GLU A 58 1.81 -17.51 15.57
N GLU A 59 1.88 -17.93 14.30
CA GLU A 59 2.56 -19.21 13.95
C GLU A 59 3.55 -19.17 12.75
N ASP A 60 3.29 -18.46 11.63
CA ASP A 60 4.00 -18.79 10.36
C ASP A 60 4.56 -17.60 9.55
N SER A 61 4.16 -16.36 9.85
CA SER A 61 4.52 -15.18 9.03
C SER A 61 6.00 -14.75 9.14
N THR A 62 6.76 -15.33 10.07
CA THR A 62 8.19 -15.04 10.26
C THR A 62 9.01 -15.44 9.05
N HIS A 63 8.70 -16.56 8.41
CA HIS A 63 9.55 -17.14 7.38
C HIS A 63 9.64 -16.25 6.12
N GLU A 64 8.53 -15.68 5.65
CA GLU A 64 8.52 -14.78 4.49
C GLU A 64 9.23 -13.45 4.77
N LEU A 65 9.03 -12.89 5.97
CA LEU A 65 9.74 -11.69 6.41
C LEU A 65 11.25 -11.94 6.53
N GLN A 66 11.63 -13.08 7.11
CA GLN A 66 13.02 -13.53 7.18
C GLN A 66 13.60 -13.75 5.78
N MET A 67 12.83 -14.28 4.83
CA MET A 67 13.23 -14.43 3.43
C MET A 67 13.51 -13.10 2.74
N SER A 68 12.60 -12.14 2.85
CA SER A 68 12.81 -10.78 2.34
C SER A 68 14.06 -10.15 2.97
N PHE A 69 14.19 -10.23 4.29
CA PHE A 69 15.31 -9.65 5.02
C PHE A 69 16.66 -10.28 4.64
N ILE A 70 16.74 -11.61 4.63
CA ILE A 70 17.98 -12.32 4.31
C ILE A 70 18.36 -12.14 2.85
N LEU A 71 17.44 -12.19 1.88
CA LEU A 71 17.81 -12.27 0.46
C LEU A 71 17.77 -10.95 -0.29
N ARG A 72 16.98 -9.98 0.18
CA ARG A 72 16.59 -8.82 -0.63
C ARG A 72 16.71 -7.48 0.09
N TYR A 73 17.05 -7.47 1.37
CA TYR A 73 17.36 -6.22 2.07
C TYR A 73 18.82 -5.82 1.85
N TYR A 74 19.07 -4.77 1.04
CA TYR A 74 20.40 -4.26 0.70
C TYR A 74 20.83 -3.06 1.54
N GLY A 75 20.11 -2.74 2.61
CA GLY A 75 20.38 -1.59 3.48
C GLY A 75 19.65 -0.32 3.04
N ASP A 76 19.85 0.77 3.78
CA ASP A 76 19.07 2.01 3.61
C ASP A 76 19.34 2.79 2.32
N GLU A 77 20.45 2.48 1.67
CA GLU A 77 20.84 3.02 0.36
C GLU A 77 20.32 2.14 -0.79
N GLY A 78 19.76 0.96 -0.48
CA GLY A 78 19.17 0.07 -1.46
C GLY A 78 17.97 0.72 -2.17
N THR A 79 17.98 0.73 -3.50
CA THR A 79 16.92 1.34 -4.32
C THR A 79 15.73 0.42 -4.58
N ASN A 80 15.81 -0.84 -4.15
CA ASN A 80 14.74 -1.82 -4.32
C ASN A 80 13.59 -1.60 -3.30
N ILE A 81 12.38 -1.97 -3.71
CA ILE A 81 11.15 -1.78 -2.91
C ILE A 81 11.28 -2.39 -1.51
N GLU A 82 11.95 -3.54 -1.40
CA GLU A 82 12.12 -4.20 -0.09
C GLU A 82 13.05 -3.42 0.83
N SER A 83 14.16 -2.87 0.32
CA SER A 83 15.05 -2.01 1.12
C SER A 83 14.37 -0.73 1.57
N LEU A 84 13.57 -0.12 0.69
CA LEU A 84 12.77 1.05 1.04
C LEU A 84 11.72 0.72 2.11
N ALA A 85 11.04 -0.43 1.98
CA ALA A 85 10.04 -0.88 2.94
C ALA A 85 10.68 -1.18 4.31
N TRP A 86 11.80 -1.90 4.35
CA TRP A 86 12.56 -2.17 5.57
C TRP A 86 13.08 -0.91 6.23
N LYS A 87 13.61 0.05 5.47
CA LYS A 87 14.05 1.36 5.99
C LYS A 87 12.92 2.11 6.68
N HIS A 88 11.77 2.24 6.01
CA HIS A 88 10.60 2.92 6.58
C HIS A 88 10.05 2.17 7.80
N MET A 89 9.92 0.85 7.72
CA MET A 89 9.42 0.04 8.83
C MET A 89 10.30 0.20 10.07
N GLN A 90 11.63 0.13 9.92
CA GLN A 90 12.60 0.27 11.02
C GLN A 90 12.58 1.67 11.64
N SER A 91 12.55 2.71 10.78
CA SER A 91 12.53 4.11 11.22
C SER A 91 11.20 4.49 11.89
N ASP A 92 10.06 4.14 11.29
CA ASP A 92 8.74 4.58 11.74
C ASP A 92 8.28 3.82 12.98
N LEU A 93 8.61 2.52 13.07
CA LEU A 93 8.21 1.67 14.20
C LEU A 93 9.31 1.54 15.27
N LYS A 94 10.46 2.19 15.07
CA LYS A 94 11.57 2.21 16.04
C LYS A 94 12.00 0.80 16.42
N CYS A 95 12.32 0.01 15.41
CA CYS A 95 12.64 -1.42 15.51
C CYS A 95 13.85 -1.77 14.65
N CYS A 96 14.43 -2.94 14.86
CA CYS A 96 15.56 -3.42 14.08
C CYS A 96 15.43 -4.94 13.85
N GLY A 97 15.59 -5.38 12.60
CA GLY A 97 15.50 -6.80 12.24
C GLY A 97 14.10 -7.41 12.39
N VAL A 98 14.06 -8.74 12.43
CA VAL A 98 12.83 -9.56 12.37
C VAL A 98 12.49 -10.15 13.74
N SER A 99 13.49 -10.68 14.44
CA SER A 99 13.36 -11.46 15.67
C SER A 99 12.82 -10.60 16.80
N PRO A 100 11.87 -11.12 17.61
CA PRO A 100 11.15 -10.34 18.61
C PRO A 100 12.09 -9.67 19.63
N VAL A 101 13.13 -10.38 20.04
CA VAL A 101 14.17 -9.90 20.96
C VAL A 101 15.53 -10.02 20.29
N GLY A 102 16.34 -8.96 20.37
CA GLY A 102 17.67 -8.94 19.79
C GLY A 102 17.65 -8.90 18.26
N GLY A 103 16.65 -8.25 17.67
CA GLY A 103 16.51 -8.19 16.21
C GLY A 103 17.67 -7.47 15.51
N ASP A 104 18.44 -6.65 16.22
CA ASP A 104 19.71 -6.13 15.72
C ASP A 104 20.74 -7.23 15.41
N LYS A 105 20.65 -8.39 16.07
CA LYS A 105 21.55 -9.52 15.80
C LYS A 105 21.24 -10.25 14.50
N ASP A 106 20.01 -10.14 13.99
CA ASP A 106 19.58 -10.78 12.75
C ASP A 106 20.41 -10.39 11.54
N TYR A 107 21.06 -9.22 11.61
CA TYR A 107 21.94 -8.71 10.56
C TYR A 107 23.15 -9.61 10.30
N HIS A 108 23.77 -10.14 11.36
CA HIS A 108 24.94 -11.01 11.26
C HIS A 108 24.60 -12.48 11.54
N ASN A 109 23.57 -12.74 12.34
CA ASN A 109 23.10 -14.08 12.62
C ASN A 109 21.58 -14.08 12.87
N LEU A 110 20.82 -14.49 11.85
CA LEU A 110 19.39 -14.76 11.98
C LEU A 110 19.20 -16.27 12.17
N ASP A 111 18.77 -16.66 13.37
CA ASP A 111 18.75 -18.05 13.84
C ASP A 111 17.95 -19.02 12.93
N ALA A 112 16.97 -18.52 12.19
CA ALA A 112 16.18 -19.34 11.27
C ALA A 112 16.97 -19.78 10.02
N GLY A 113 17.88 -18.93 9.52
CA GLY A 113 18.58 -19.12 8.24
C GLY A 113 17.66 -19.43 7.05
N ILE A 114 18.21 -19.52 5.84
CA ILE A 114 17.47 -19.99 4.65
C ILE A 114 18.31 -21.00 3.90
N LYS A 115 17.69 -22.12 3.54
CA LYS A 115 18.29 -23.13 2.67
C LYS A 115 18.21 -22.68 1.22
N ILE A 116 19.37 -22.46 0.60
CA ILE A 116 19.49 -22.21 -0.83
C ILE A 116 20.23 -23.36 -1.52
N LYS A 117 20.19 -23.42 -2.86
CA LYS A 117 20.96 -24.37 -3.67
C LYS A 117 22.46 -24.05 -3.54
N GLY A 118 23.08 -24.48 -2.45
CA GLY A 118 24.48 -24.16 -2.10
C GLY A 118 24.78 -24.13 -0.61
N GLY A 119 23.77 -24.21 0.27
CA GLY A 119 23.97 -24.24 1.72
C GLY A 119 22.88 -23.48 2.49
N ILE A 120 23.12 -23.23 3.77
CA ILE A 120 22.30 -22.36 4.61
C ILE A 120 22.94 -20.99 4.64
N VAL A 121 22.15 -19.95 4.40
CA VAL A 121 22.57 -18.55 4.51
C VAL A 121 21.90 -17.94 5.74
N THR A 122 22.68 -17.24 6.56
CA THR A 122 22.24 -16.46 7.70
C THR A 122 22.64 -15.00 7.53
N GLY A 123 21.99 -14.09 8.26
CA GLY A 123 22.27 -12.66 8.17
C GLY A 123 21.60 -11.97 6.97
N ALA A 124 21.41 -10.67 7.10
CA ALA A 124 20.82 -9.83 6.06
C ALA A 124 21.68 -9.81 4.79
N GLN A 125 21.05 -9.67 3.62
CA GLN A 125 21.78 -9.51 2.34
C GLN A 125 22.73 -8.30 2.41
N PHE A 126 22.29 -7.20 3.01
CA PHE A 126 23.08 -5.99 3.30
C PHE A 126 24.41 -6.30 3.96
N TRP A 127 24.39 -7.14 5.00
CA TRP A 127 25.59 -7.47 5.76
C TRP A 127 26.53 -8.36 4.93
N ARG A 128 25.97 -9.29 4.15
CA ARG A 128 26.73 -10.18 3.26
C ARG A 128 27.29 -9.50 2.01
N SER A 129 26.66 -8.40 1.54
CA SER A 129 27.05 -7.72 0.30
C SER A 129 28.20 -6.71 0.47
N HIS A 130 28.65 -6.43 1.68
CA HIS A 130 29.75 -5.51 1.99
C HIS A 130 30.97 -6.24 2.60
N PRO A 131 31.71 -7.06 1.83
CA PRO A 131 32.79 -7.90 2.35
C PRO A 131 34.08 -7.14 2.72
N GLU A 132 34.38 -5.98 2.11
CA GLU A 132 35.63 -5.23 2.40
C GLU A 132 35.68 -4.62 3.82
N ILE A 133 34.55 -4.58 4.52
CA ILE A 133 34.44 -4.09 5.90
C ILE A 133 34.24 -5.25 6.89
N ASN A 134 33.92 -6.49 6.45
CA ASN A 134 33.35 -7.54 7.31
C ASN A 134 33.99 -8.94 7.18
N THR A 135 35.20 -9.07 6.63
CA THR A 135 35.89 -10.39 6.58
C THR A 135 36.50 -10.86 7.89
N THR A 136 36.32 -10.12 8.98
CA THR A 136 36.59 -10.58 10.34
C THR A 136 35.50 -10.01 11.24
N THR A 137 35.27 -10.66 12.36
CA THR A 137 34.34 -10.29 13.46
C THR A 137 34.50 -8.87 14.02
N ASP A 138 35.25 -7.98 13.37
CA ASP A 138 35.84 -6.78 13.95
C ASP A 138 35.20 -5.44 13.52
N HIS A 139 34.30 -5.39 12.51
CA HIS A 139 33.59 -4.16 12.14
C HIS A 139 32.10 -4.33 11.78
N PRO A 140 31.28 -4.90 12.68
CA PRO A 140 29.86 -5.13 12.40
C PRO A 140 29.16 -3.81 12.04
N SER A 141 28.43 -3.80 10.92
CA SER A 141 27.73 -2.62 10.40
C SER A 141 26.21 -2.78 10.45
N TRP A 142 25.51 -1.75 10.94
CA TRP A 142 24.04 -1.65 10.91
C TRP A 142 23.57 -0.47 10.05
N PRO A 143 22.36 -0.53 9.47
CA PRO A 143 21.75 0.58 8.76
C PRO A 143 21.33 1.69 9.72
N ASP A 144 21.27 2.92 9.20
CA ASP A 144 20.94 4.12 9.97
C ASP A 144 19.51 4.04 10.54
N SER A 145 18.59 3.35 9.84
CA SER A 145 17.21 3.11 10.28
C SER A 145 17.10 2.27 11.57
N CYS A 146 18.14 1.53 11.96
CA CYS A 146 18.19 0.80 13.23
C CYS A 146 18.65 1.68 14.41
N CYS A 147 19.12 2.90 14.15
CA CYS A 147 19.70 3.77 15.17
C CYS A 147 18.64 4.60 15.89
N VAL A 148 18.83 4.78 17.19
CA VAL A 148 17.91 5.54 18.03
C VAL A 148 18.02 7.02 17.70
N THR A 149 16.91 7.61 17.28
CA THR A 149 16.76 9.06 17.12
C THR A 149 16.12 9.70 18.35
N ASP A 150 16.38 10.98 18.56
CA ASP A 150 15.69 11.81 19.54
C ASP A 150 14.33 12.32 19.01
N GLU A 151 13.70 13.24 19.73
CA GLU A 151 12.42 13.85 19.35
C GLU A 151 12.53 14.80 18.14
N HIS A 152 13.72 15.32 17.86
CA HIS A 152 13.99 16.19 16.71
C HIS A 152 14.39 15.41 15.45
N GLY A 153 14.59 14.09 15.58
CA GLY A 153 15.02 13.22 14.49
C GLY A 153 16.54 13.09 14.38
N ASP A 154 17.30 13.62 15.33
CA ASP A 154 18.75 13.52 15.37
C ASP A 154 19.19 12.20 16.01
N TYR A 155 20.23 11.56 15.44
CA TYR A 155 20.78 10.33 15.97
C TYR A 155 21.54 10.60 17.28
N LYS A 156 21.26 9.84 18.34
CA LYS A 156 21.97 9.97 19.62
C LYS A 156 23.47 9.73 19.50
N ASN A 157 23.87 8.64 18.85
CA ASN A 157 25.27 8.32 18.57
C ASN A 157 25.37 7.41 17.34
N LEU A 158 25.36 8.01 16.15
CA LEU A 158 25.34 7.28 14.88
C LEU A 158 26.57 6.37 14.71
N GLN A 159 27.75 6.82 15.13
CA GLN A 159 28.98 6.02 15.00
C GLN A 159 28.96 4.78 15.90
N VAL A 160 28.54 4.93 17.16
CA VAL A 160 28.39 3.80 18.09
C VAL A 160 27.30 2.85 17.61
N CYS A 161 26.16 3.38 17.14
CA CYS A 161 25.11 2.54 16.58
C CYS A 161 25.57 1.73 15.36
N LYS A 162 26.33 2.32 14.45
CA LYS A 162 26.71 1.65 13.20
C LYS A 162 27.81 0.64 13.36
N TYR A 163 28.82 0.91 14.20
CA TYR A 163 30.07 0.13 14.17
C TYR A 163 30.43 -0.55 15.48
N ASN A 164 29.68 -0.30 16.56
CA ASN A 164 29.95 -0.93 17.85
C ASN A 164 28.99 -2.11 18.08
N SER A 165 29.51 -3.28 18.39
CA SER A 165 28.71 -4.44 18.78
C SER A 165 27.91 -4.19 20.08
N SER A 166 28.43 -3.34 20.97
CA SER A 166 27.82 -2.94 22.22
C SER A 166 27.28 -1.50 22.10
N ALA A 167 26.21 -1.34 21.31
CA ALA A 167 25.53 -0.06 21.11
C ALA A 167 24.43 0.19 22.17
N ASP A 168 24.81 0.20 23.45
CA ASP A 168 23.86 0.35 24.56
C ASP A 168 23.05 1.65 24.42
N GLY A 169 21.72 1.52 24.37
CA GLY A 169 20.77 2.62 24.20
C GLY A 169 20.87 3.41 22.88
N SER A 170 21.75 3.04 21.95
CA SER A 170 21.97 3.74 20.67
C SER A 170 21.36 3.02 19.46
N ARG A 171 20.96 1.75 19.62
CA ARG A 171 20.32 0.92 18.59
C ARG A 171 19.02 0.31 19.10
N TYR A 172 18.01 0.20 18.24
CA TYR A 172 16.80 -0.56 18.57
C TYR A 172 17.12 -2.06 18.64
N THR A 173 16.65 -2.73 19.69
CA THR A 173 16.85 -4.18 19.91
C THR A 173 15.57 -4.99 19.73
N GLU A 174 14.42 -4.33 19.62
CA GLU A 174 13.12 -4.96 19.41
C GLU A 174 12.91 -5.24 17.90
N GLY A 175 12.37 -6.42 17.60
CA GLY A 175 12.05 -6.83 16.23
C GLY A 175 10.90 -6.06 15.60
N CYS A 176 11.01 -5.79 14.30
CA CYS A 176 9.97 -5.05 13.59
C CYS A 176 8.66 -5.81 13.48
N ARG A 177 8.70 -7.14 13.43
CA ARG A 177 7.50 -7.97 13.38
C ARG A 177 6.55 -7.69 14.56
N ASP A 178 7.10 -7.69 15.76
CA ASP A 178 6.32 -7.52 16.98
C ASP A 178 5.89 -6.06 17.16
N LYS A 179 6.73 -5.11 16.76
CA LYS A 179 6.34 -3.69 16.71
C LYS A 179 5.20 -3.44 15.72
N VAL A 180 5.21 -4.07 14.54
CA VAL A 180 4.08 -4.02 13.59
C VAL A 180 2.82 -4.59 14.23
N SER A 181 2.92 -5.77 14.85
CA SER A 181 1.77 -6.41 15.53
C SER A 181 1.23 -5.53 16.66
N SER A 182 2.11 -4.98 17.49
CA SER A 182 1.77 -4.06 18.58
C SER A 182 1.13 -2.77 18.09
N PHE A 183 1.67 -2.17 17.01
CA PHE A 183 1.11 -0.97 16.40
C PHE A 183 -0.30 -1.24 15.87
N LEU A 184 -0.49 -2.36 15.15
CA LEU A 184 -1.78 -2.79 14.64
C LEU A 184 -2.78 -3.07 15.77
N GLY A 185 -2.35 -3.68 16.87
CA GLY A 185 -3.17 -3.94 18.06
C GLY A 185 -3.60 -2.65 18.74
N ASN A 186 -2.65 -1.77 19.07
CA ASN A 186 -2.92 -0.53 19.79
C ASN A 186 -3.75 0.47 18.98
N ASN A 187 -3.57 0.50 17.66
CA ASN A 187 -4.28 1.41 16.76
C ASN A 187 -5.43 0.75 16.01
N PHE A 188 -5.88 -0.46 16.41
CA PHE A 188 -6.87 -1.20 15.63
C PHE A 188 -8.20 -0.43 15.50
N ILE A 189 -8.60 0.29 16.56
CA ILE A 189 -9.83 1.09 16.56
C ILE A 189 -9.73 2.22 15.53
N LEU A 190 -8.60 2.93 15.52
CA LEU A 190 -8.36 4.04 14.58
C LEU A 190 -8.32 3.54 13.13
N ILE A 191 -7.57 2.48 12.86
CA ILE A 191 -7.44 1.90 11.52
C ILE A 191 -8.80 1.38 11.04
N SER A 192 -9.55 0.69 11.89
CA SER A 192 -10.90 0.21 11.59
C SER A 192 -11.87 1.36 11.33
N ALA A 193 -11.81 2.44 12.11
CA ALA A 193 -12.65 3.61 11.92
C ALA A 193 -12.35 4.31 10.57
N MET A 194 -11.09 4.45 10.20
CA MET A 194 -10.70 5.00 8.90
C MET A 194 -11.19 4.12 7.74
N ALA A 195 -11.03 2.79 7.85
CA ALA A 195 -11.52 1.86 6.85
C ALA A 195 -13.05 1.90 6.72
N ALA A 196 -13.78 1.92 7.84
CA ALA A 196 -15.24 2.01 7.83
C ALA A 196 -15.73 3.32 7.19
N LEU A 197 -15.07 4.44 7.48
CA LEU A 197 -15.37 5.73 6.86
C LEU A 197 -15.15 5.68 5.33
N LEU A 198 -14.03 5.12 4.88
CA LEU A 198 -13.74 4.95 3.46
C LEU A 198 -14.81 4.09 2.77
N THR A 199 -15.21 2.97 3.38
CA THR A 199 -16.28 2.11 2.86
C THR A 199 -17.61 2.85 2.77
N ILE A 200 -17.99 3.66 3.77
CA ILE A 200 -19.22 4.45 3.72
C ILE A 200 -19.16 5.47 2.57
N ILE A 201 -18.03 6.15 2.41
CA ILE A 201 -17.82 7.12 1.33
C ILE A 201 -17.93 6.43 -0.04
N GLU A 202 -17.31 5.26 -0.21
CA GLU A 202 -17.44 4.47 -1.45
C GLU A 202 -18.87 4.00 -1.71
N MET A 203 -19.59 3.57 -0.68
CA MET A 203 -21.01 3.20 -0.80
C MET A 203 -21.88 4.37 -1.25
N ILE A 204 -21.63 5.58 -0.72
CA ILE A 204 -22.32 6.79 -1.18
C ILE A 204 -21.99 7.07 -2.65
N HIS A 205 -20.72 7.02 -3.04
CA HIS A 205 -20.33 7.19 -4.45
C HIS A 205 -21.01 6.17 -5.35
N PHE A 206 -21.06 4.90 -4.95
CA PHE A 206 -21.71 3.84 -5.70
C PHE A 206 -23.20 4.14 -5.91
N VAL A 207 -23.93 4.52 -4.85
CA VAL A 207 -25.35 4.89 -4.96
C VAL A 207 -25.53 6.09 -5.89
N VAL A 208 -24.77 7.17 -5.69
CA VAL A 208 -24.86 8.39 -6.52
C VAL A 208 -24.62 8.05 -7.99
N VAL A 209 -23.59 7.28 -8.31
CA VAL A 209 -23.26 6.88 -9.68
C VAL A 209 -24.40 6.06 -10.30
N ARG A 210 -24.99 5.10 -9.58
CA ARG A 210 -26.13 4.32 -10.09
C ARG A 210 -27.36 5.17 -10.35
N GLN A 211 -27.64 6.14 -9.48
CA GLN A 211 -28.75 7.08 -9.70
C GLN A 211 -28.49 7.97 -10.92
N LEU A 212 -27.24 8.42 -11.13
CA LEU A 212 -26.85 9.19 -12.32
C LEU A 212 -26.94 8.34 -13.60
N GLU A 213 -26.51 7.07 -13.58
CA GLU A 213 -26.64 6.15 -14.71
C GLU A 213 -28.12 5.98 -15.10
N ALA A 214 -28.99 5.70 -14.12
CA ALA A 214 -30.42 5.52 -14.36
C ALA A 214 -31.08 6.78 -14.92
N ALA A 215 -30.72 7.96 -14.40
CA ALA A 215 -31.21 9.24 -14.89
C ALA A 215 -30.77 9.51 -16.34
N MET A 216 -29.52 9.19 -16.70
CA MET A 216 -29.02 9.33 -18.08
C MET A 216 -29.64 8.32 -19.04
N VAL A 217 -29.86 7.07 -18.62
CA VAL A 217 -30.59 6.07 -19.42
C VAL A 217 -32.01 6.54 -19.72
N SER A 218 -32.71 7.10 -18.73
CA SER A 218 -34.05 7.68 -18.92
C SER A 218 -34.04 8.86 -19.90
N ARG A 219 -33.06 9.78 -19.80
CA ARG A 219 -32.90 10.91 -20.73
C ARG A 219 -32.68 10.47 -22.18
N ASP A 220 -31.82 9.48 -22.42
CA ASP A 220 -31.57 8.97 -23.76
C ASP A 220 -32.85 8.38 -24.36
N ASN A 221 -33.59 7.57 -23.60
CA ASN A 221 -34.87 7.01 -24.06
C ASN A 221 -35.88 8.11 -24.43
N VAL A 222 -35.97 9.20 -23.65
CA VAL A 222 -36.85 10.33 -23.98
C VAL A 222 -36.39 11.05 -25.25
N SER A 223 -35.08 11.23 -25.46
CA SER A 223 -34.55 11.86 -26.67
C SER A 223 -34.84 11.03 -27.94
N GLU A 224 -34.73 9.70 -27.85
CA GLU A 224 -35.02 8.79 -28.95
C GLU A 224 -36.53 8.78 -29.28
N ILE A 225 -37.40 8.78 -28.26
CA ILE A 225 -38.86 8.89 -28.43
C ILE A 225 -39.26 10.23 -29.06
N THR A 226 -38.68 11.34 -28.62
CA THR A 226 -39.01 12.67 -29.15
C THR A 226 -38.52 12.85 -30.59
N GLN A 227 -37.38 12.28 -30.95
CA GLN A 227 -36.91 12.26 -32.34
C GLN A 227 -37.84 11.43 -33.24
N PHE A 228 -38.22 10.22 -32.81
CA PHE A 228 -39.21 9.38 -33.51
C PHE A 228 -40.56 10.08 -33.67
N SER A 229 -41.00 10.80 -32.64
CA SER A 229 -42.26 11.56 -32.66
C SER A 229 -42.20 12.71 -33.67
N PHE A 230 -41.06 13.39 -33.78
CA PHE A 230 -40.85 14.47 -34.75
C PHE A 230 -40.76 13.95 -36.19
N GLU A 231 -40.06 12.83 -36.41
CA GLU A 231 -40.02 12.16 -37.72
C GLU A 231 -41.41 11.68 -38.14
N ALA A 232 -42.19 11.08 -37.23
CA ALA A 232 -43.57 10.68 -37.51
C ALA A 232 -44.48 11.87 -37.88
N ALA A 233 -44.35 13.01 -37.19
CA ALA A 233 -45.10 14.22 -37.50
C ALA A 233 -44.71 14.81 -38.88
N SER A 234 -43.43 14.75 -39.24
CA SER A 234 -42.94 15.24 -40.54
C SER A 234 -43.45 14.41 -41.73
N VAL A 235 -43.53 13.08 -41.57
CA VAL A 235 -44.04 12.16 -42.62
C VAL A 235 -45.53 12.37 -42.86
N VAL A 236 -46.32 12.61 -41.81
CA VAL A 236 -47.77 12.92 -41.95
C VAL A 236 -47.99 14.24 -42.70
N SER A 237 -47.17 15.27 -42.43
CA SER A 237 -47.29 16.57 -43.09
C SER A 237 -46.92 16.51 -44.58
N LEU A 238 -45.89 15.73 -44.95
CA LEU A 238 -45.49 15.52 -46.35
C LEU A 238 -46.54 14.77 -47.17
N ASN A 239 -47.21 13.76 -46.60
CA ASN A 239 -48.29 13.04 -47.30
C ASN A 239 -49.52 13.92 -47.56
N HIS A 240 -49.76 14.94 -46.73
CA HIS A 240 -50.89 15.84 -46.89
C HIS A 240 -50.68 16.88 -48.02
N VAL A 241 -49.42 17.20 -48.34
CA VAL A 241 -49.04 18.10 -49.46
C VAL A 241 -48.98 17.36 -50.80
N ALA A 242 -48.67 16.06 -50.80
CA ALA A 242 -48.62 15.26 -52.02
C ALA A 242 -50.01 14.88 -52.59
N GLN A 243 -51.11 15.16 -51.87
CA GLN A 243 -52.48 14.84 -52.30
C GLN A 243 -53.29 16.07 -52.79
N THR A 244 -52.64 17.22 -52.93
CA THR A 244 -53.21 18.45 -53.52
C THR A 244 -52.50 18.78 -54.83
#